data_AF-A0A978VPS2-F1
#
_entry.id   AF-A0A978VPS2-F1
#
_cell.length_a   1.000
_cell.length_b   1.000
_cell.length_c   1.000
_cell.angle_alpha   90.00
_cell.angle_beta   90.00
_cell.angle_gamma   90.00
#
_symmetry.space_group_name_H-M   'P 1'
#
loop_
_entity.id
_entity.type
_entity.pdbx_description
1 polymer ?
#
loop_
_entity_poly.entity_id
_entity_poly.type
_entity_poly.pdbx_seq_one_letter_code
_entity_poly.pdbx_strand_id
1 'polypeptide(L)'
;MGYYLSDRIYPEYATLIQTISEPSSIKEKLFTRYQDTVRKDVKRAFRVLQSRWNIVKGPARMWNVRDLGKIMKTCIILHSMIIESEHSQGINPKSWQPHRDEKVEDIHLEHDYTFLISTMINRMKQVQDKRVHKNLKIDLINHLWDLYGAQEAI
;
A
#
# COMPACT_ATOMS: atom_id res chain seq x y z
N MET A 1 2.58 9.74 -14.67
CA MET A 1 2.82 9.62 -13.22
C MET A 1 1.81 8.62 -12.67
N GLY A 2 2.24 7.58 -11.96
CA GLY A 2 1.31 6.65 -11.31
C GLY A 2 0.72 7.24 -10.03
N TYR A 3 -0.35 6.63 -9.52
CA TYR A 3 -0.95 7.00 -8.23
C TYR A 3 -0.98 5.80 -7.28
N TYR A 4 -1.05 6.08 -5.98
CA TYR A 4 -1.09 5.10 -4.91
C TYR A 4 -2.29 5.36 -4.01
N LEU A 5 -2.93 4.28 -3.56
CA LEU A 5 -3.97 4.37 -2.55
C LEU A 5 -3.35 4.67 -1.20
N SER A 6 -3.95 5.59 -0.46
CA SER A 6 -3.45 6.02 0.85
C SER A 6 -4.61 6.13 1.84
N ASP A 7 -4.28 6.13 3.13
CA ASP A 7 -5.25 6.48 4.16
C ASP A 7 -5.19 7.98 4.48
N ARG A 8 -6.16 8.40 5.29
CA ARG A 8 -6.42 9.81 5.59
C ARG A 8 -5.38 10.46 6.48
N ILE A 9 -4.42 9.69 7.01
CA ILE A 9 -3.31 10.23 7.80
C ILE A 9 -2.18 10.80 6.92
N TYR A 10 -2.18 10.48 5.62
CA TYR A 10 -1.25 11.08 4.67
C TYR A 10 -1.77 12.40 4.09
N PRO A 11 -0.90 13.39 3.87
CA PRO A 11 -1.29 14.64 3.21
C PRO A 11 -1.79 14.43 1.77
N GLU A 12 -2.55 15.39 1.26
CA GLU A 12 -3.06 15.45 -0.12
C GLU A 12 -1.94 15.66 -1.15
N TYR A 13 -1.17 14.60 -1.40
CA TYR A 13 -0.12 14.61 -2.41
C TYR A 13 -0.67 14.21 -3.78
N ALA A 14 -0.09 14.78 -4.84
CA ALA A 14 -0.46 14.56 -6.23
C ALA A 14 -0.48 13.08 -6.65
N THR A 15 0.27 12.23 -5.95
CA THR A 15 0.36 10.78 -6.21
C THR A 15 -0.35 9.91 -5.17
N LEU A 16 -0.85 10.48 -4.08
CA LEU A 16 -1.53 9.73 -3.00
C LEU A 16 -3.01 10.04 -3.04
N ILE A 17 -3.85 9.02 -3.20
CA ILE A 17 -5.29 9.19 -3.28
C ILE A 17 -5.92 8.56 -2.03
N GLN A 18 -6.53 9.39 -1.20
CA GLN A 18 -7.26 8.96 -0.01
C GLN A 18 -8.73 8.67 -0.33
N THR A 19 -9.32 7.81 0.50
CA THR A 19 -10.78 7.62 0.56
C THR A 19 -11.48 8.94 0.95
N ILE A 20 -12.75 9.09 0.56
CA ILE A 20 -13.54 10.28 0.92
C ILE A 20 -14.08 10.09 2.34
N SER A 21 -13.98 11.13 3.17
CA SER A 21 -14.40 11.06 4.58
C SER A 21 -15.89 10.87 4.76
N GLU A 22 -16.64 11.75 4.11
CA GLU A 22 -18.07 11.86 4.25
C GLU A 22 -18.63 11.88 2.83
N PRO A 23 -18.81 10.71 2.19
CA PRO A 23 -19.31 10.65 0.83
C PRO A 23 -20.78 11.07 0.81
N SER A 24 -21.06 12.18 0.12
CA SER A 24 -22.37 12.82 0.05
C SER A 24 -23.19 12.29 -1.12
N SER A 25 -22.55 12.08 -2.28
CA SER A 25 -23.21 11.58 -3.49
C SER A 25 -23.08 10.05 -3.63
N ILE A 26 -23.96 9.43 -4.40
CA ILE A 26 -23.89 7.99 -4.73
C ILE A 26 -22.54 7.66 -5.38
N LYS A 27 -22.06 8.56 -6.23
CA LYS A 27 -20.76 8.47 -6.90
C LYS A 27 -19.59 8.40 -5.91
N GLU A 28 -19.60 9.29 -4.91
CA GLU A 28 -18.59 9.32 -3.85
C GLU A 28 -18.68 8.09 -2.94
N LYS A 29 -19.89 7.58 -2.68
CA LYS A 29 -20.10 6.36 -1.89
C LYS A 29 -19.51 5.14 -2.61
N LEU A 30 -19.77 5.01 -3.92
CA LEU A 30 -19.19 3.96 -4.76
C LEU A 30 -17.67 4.01 -4.73
N PHE A 31 -17.09 5.19 -5.00
CA PHE A 31 -15.64 5.40 -4.96
C PHE A 31 -15.04 5.00 -3.61
N THR A 32 -15.64 5.45 -2.52
CA THR A 32 -15.17 5.17 -1.15
C THR A 32 -15.20 3.68 -0.85
N ARG A 33 -16.29 2.99 -1.23
CA ARG A 33 -16.44 1.54 -1.03
C ARG A 33 -15.35 0.77 -1.77
N TYR A 34 -15.13 1.06 -3.05
CA TYR A 34 -14.09 0.40 -3.85
C TYR A 34 -12.69 0.64 -3.29
N GLN A 35 -12.37 1.90 -3.00
CA GLN A 35 -11.10 2.29 -2.38
C GLN A 35 -10.85 1.55 -1.07
N ASP A 36 -11.85 1.50 -0.17
CA ASP A 36 -11.70 0.84 1.12
C ASP A 36 -11.56 -0.68 1.01
N THR A 37 -12.25 -1.32 0.06
CA THR A 37 -12.10 -2.77 -0.18
C THR A 37 -10.68 -3.10 -0.62
N VAL A 38 -10.19 -2.45 -1.68
CA VAL A 38 -8.83 -2.70 -2.20
C VAL A 38 -7.79 -2.39 -1.13
N ARG A 39 -7.97 -1.29 -0.39
CA ARG A 39 -7.07 -0.93 0.71
C ARG A 39 -7.07 -1.97 1.83
N LYS A 40 -8.22 -2.52 2.21
CA LYS A 40 -8.32 -3.57 3.23
C LYS A 40 -7.58 -4.83 2.80
N ASP A 41 -7.71 -5.23 1.53
CA ASP A 41 -7.02 -6.41 0.99
C ASP A 41 -5.50 -6.21 1.01
N VAL A 42 -5.02 -5.04 0.56
CA VAL A 42 -3.59 -4.70 0.62
C VAL A 42 -3.07 -4.67 2.05
N LYS A 43 -3.81 -4.02 2.98
CA LYS A 43 -3.42 -3.98 4.41
C LYS A 43 -3.39 -5.38 5.03
N ARG A 44 -4.34 -6.24 4.68
CA ARG A 44 -4.38 -7.63 5.16
C ARG A 44 -3.21 -8.44 4.63
N ALA A 45 -2.93 -8.36 3.33
CA ALA A 45 -1.79 -9.02 2.70
C ALA A 45 -0.47 -8.55 3.32
N PHE A 46 -0.29 -7.24 3.50
CA PHE A 46 0.92 -6.69 4.10
C PHE A 46 1.08 -7.09 5.57
N ARG A 47 -0.01 -7.17 6.34
CA ARG A 47 0.04 -7.67 7.72
C ARG A 47 0.52 -9.13 7.78
N VAL A 48 0.02 -9.99 6.90
CA VAL A 48 0.50 -11.37 6.78
C VAL A 48 1.98 -11.37 6.41
N LEU A 49 2.38 -10.52 5.46
CA LEU A 49 3.77 -10.41 5.05
C LEU A 49 4.69 -9.98 6.19
N GLN A 50 4.33 -8.93 6.92
CA GLN A 50 5.09 -8.48 8.07
C GLN A 50 5.15 -9.56 9.17
N SER A 51 4.07 -10.30 9.41
CA SER A 51 4.07 -11.36 10.43
C SER A 51 4.93 -12.57 10.08
N ARG A 52 5.15 -12.84 8.79
CA ARG A 52 5.97 -13.97 8.31
C ARG A 52 7.42 -13.57 8.04
N TRP A 53 7.67 -12.35 7.58
CA TRP A 53 8.99 -11.87 7.17
C TRP A 53 9.37 -10.60 7.93
N ASN A 54 10.23 -10.72 8.94
CA ASN A 54 10.71 -9.58 9.72
C ASN A 54 11.41 -8.49 8.87
N ILE A 55 12.05 -8.87 7.77
CA ILE A 55 12.68 -7.91 6.82
C ILE A 55 11.68 -6.91 6.22
N VAL A 56 10.38 -7.24 6.21
CA VAL A 56 9.31 -6.36 5.71
C VAL A 56 8.81 -5.37 6.78
N LYS A 57 9.17 -5.57 8.06
CA LYS A 57 8.77 -4.68 9.17
C LYS A 57 9.63 -3.41 9.25
N GLY A 58 10.88 -3.47 8.81
CA GLY A 58 11.87 -2.39 8.98
C GLY A 58 11.65 -1.16 8.08
N PRO A 59 12.25 -0.01 8.44
CA PRO A 59 12.16 1.21 7.64
C PRO A 59 12.85 1.07 6.28
N ALA A 60 12.16 1.49 5.22
CA ALA A 60 12.60 1.37 3.83
C ALA A 60 13.27 2.64 3.26
N ARG A 61 13.29 3.74 4.01
CA ARG A 61 13.57 5.11 3.51
C ARG A 61 14.95 5.29 2.85
N MET A 62 15.95 4.51 3.26
CA MET A 62 17.33 4.58 2.75
C MET A 62 17.73 3.35 1.92
N TRP A 63 16.80 2.42 1.67
CA TRP A 63 17.06 1.28 0.81
C TRP A 63 17.00 1.66 -0.66
N ASN A 64 17.81 0.98 -1.48
CA ASN A 64 17.65 1.07 -2.93
C ASN A 64 16.28 0.51 -3.33
N VAL A 65 15.49 1.28 -4.08
CA VAL A 65 14.15 0.88 -4.54
C VAL A 65 14.17 -0.44 -5.32
N ARG A 66 15.24 -0.72 -6.07
CA ARG A 66 15.41 -1.98 -6.79
C ARG A 66 15.54 -3.16 -5.83
N ASP A 67 16.27 -2.98 -4.74
CA ASP A 67 16.50 -4.04 -3.76
C ASP A 67 15.28 -4.26 -2.87
N LEU A 68 14.56 -3.20 -2.48
CA LEU A 68 13.22 -3.32 -1.88
C LEU A 68 12.27 -4.12 -2.78
N GLY A 69 12.28 -3.81 -4.09
CA GLY A 69 11.48 -4.53 -5.08
C GLY A 69 11.83 -6.01 -5.15
N LYS A 70 13.13 -6.37 -5.08
CA LYS A 70 13.57 -7.77 -5.02
C LYS A 70 13.10 -8.44 -3.73
N ILE A 71 13.32 -7.81 -2.57
CA ILE A 71 12.91 -8.34 -1.26
C ILE A 71 11.41 -8.63 -1.24
N MET A 72 10.59 -7.65 -1.64
CA MET A 72 9.14 -7.82 -1.68
C MET A 72 8.71 -8.94 -2.63
N LYS A 73 9.30 -9.03 -3.83
CA LYS A 73 9.02 -10.11 -4.78
C LYS A 73 9.43 -11.46 -4.21
N THR A 74 10.60 -11.56 -3.59
CA THR A 74 11.07 -12.79 -2.96
C THR A 74 10.14 -13.22 -1.83
N CYS A 75 9.71 -12.31 -0.94
CA CYS A 75 8.74 -12.62 0.11
C CYS A 75 7.39 -13.12 -0.46
N ILE A 76 6.90 -12.50 -1.55
CA ILE A 76 5.65 -12.93 -2.21
C ILE A 76 5.81 -14.33 -2.83
N ILE A 77 6.90 -14.58 -3.57
CA ILE A 77 7.15 -15.87 -4.21
C ILE A 77 7.28 -16.95 -3.14
N LEU A 78 8.07 -16.71 -2.09
CA LEU A 78 8.22 -17.64 -0.98
C LEU A 78 6.88 -17.87 -0.26
N HIS A 79 6.05 -16.84 -0.10
CA HIS A 79 4.71 -17.01 0.46
C HIS A 79 3.88 -17.99 -0.36
N SER A 80 3.81 -17.77 -1.68
CA SER A 80 3.05 -18.60 -2.60
C SER A 80 3.56 -20.04 -2.60
N MET A 81 4.88 -20.25 -2.62
CA MET A 81 5.50 -21.57 -2.55
C MET A 81 5.16 -22.30 -1.24
N ILE A 82 5.20 -21.59 -0.10
CA ILE A 82 4.84 -22.19 1.19
C ILE A 82 3.36 -22.60 1.20
N ILE A 83 2.45 -21.76 0.70
CA ILE A 83 1.02 -22.09 0.63
C ILE A 83 0.78 -23.33 -0.24
N GLU A 84 1.44 -23.42 -1.39
CA GLU A 84 1.35 -24.58 -2.28
C GLU A 84 1.89 -25.85 -1.61
N SER A 85 3.04 -25.76 -0.94
CA SER A 85 3.62 -26.87 -0.18
C SER A 85 2.71 -27.31 0.97
N GLU A 86 2.21 -26.38 1.79
CA GLU A 86 1.30 -26.66 2.91
C GLU A 86 0.01 -27.33 2.40
N HIS A 87 -0.56 -26.83 1.30
CA HIS A 87 -1.75 -27.40 0.68
C HIS A 87 -1.51 -28.84 0.18
N SER A 88 -0.38 -29.10 -0.47
CA SER A 88 -0.01 -30.46 -0.93
C SER A 88 0.14 -31.46 0.22
N GLN A 89 0.48 -30.98 1.42
CA GLN A 89 0.60 -31.77 2.64
C GLN A 89 -0.70 -31.86 3.43
N GLY A 90 -1.80 -31.29 2.92
CA GLY A 90 -3.10 -31.23 3.62
C GLY A 90 -3.10 -30.32 4.85
N ILE A 91 -2.08 -29.46 5.01
CA ILE A 91 -2.01 -28.49 6.10
C ILE A 91 -3.01 -27.38 5.82
N ASN A 92 -3.88 -27.11 6.80
CA ASN A 92 -4.86 -26.05 6.68
C ASN A 92 -4.16 -24.66 6.74
N PRO A 93 -4.27 -23.80 5.72
CA PRO A 93 -3.66 -22.47 5.76
C PRO A 93 -4.14 -21.61 6.95
N LYS A 94 -5.33 -21.91 7.50
CA LYS A 94 -5.90 -21.24 8.68
C LYS A 94 -5.26 -21.69 10.00
N SER A 95 -4.53 -22.80 10.04
CA SER A 95 -3.80 -23.24 11.23
C SER A 95 -2.44 -22.57 11.38
N TRP A 96 -2.00 -21.79 10.38
CA TRP A 96 -0.77 -21.03 10.49
C TRP A 96 -0.86 -20.01 11.63
N GLN A 97 0.16 -20.00 12.49
CA GLN A 97 0.34 -18.99 13.53
C GLN A 97 1.69 -18.30 13.34
N PRO A 98 1.75 -16.97 13.56
CA PRO A 98 3.03 -16.28 13.61
C PRO A 98 3.90 -16.90 14.71
N HIS A 99 5.19 -17.05 14.42
CA HIS A 99 6.16 -17.40 15.45
C HIS A 99 6.08 -16.34 16.56
N ARG A 100 6.17 -16.74 17.84
CA ARG A 100 6.23 -15.76 18.95
C ARG A 100 7.35 -14.77 18.61
N ASP A 101 7.09 -13.47 18.83
CA ASP A 101 8.08 -12.43 18.58
C ASP A 101 9.36 -12.78 19.36
N GLU A 102 10.33 -13.39 18.69
CA GLU A 102 11.71 -13.30 19.13
C GLU A 102 11.99 -11.79 19.15
N LYS A 103 12.48 -11.29 20.28
CA LYS A 103 13.02 -9.93 20.38
C LYS A 103 14.25 -9.85 19.47
N VAL A 104 14.04 -9.76 18.17
CA VAL A 104 15.07 -9.43 17.22
C VAL A 104 15.23 -7.92 17.32
N GLU A 105 16.42 -7.48 17.71
CA GLU A 105 16.75 -6.06 17.78
C GLU A 105 16.38 -5.37 16.47
N ASP A 106 15.80 -4.17 16.55
CA ASP A 106 15.56 -3.34 15.37
C ASP A 106 16.87 -3.21 14.61
N ILE A 107 16.86 -3.58 13.33
CA ILE A 107 18.05 -3.49 12.48
C ILE A 107 18.39 -1.99 12.36
N HIS A 108 19.37 -1.54 13.15
CA HIS A 108 19.86 -0.17 13.08
C HIS A 108 20.76 -0.03 11.86
N LEU A 109 20.13 0.29 10.74
CA LEU A 109 20.81 0.55 9.48
C LEU A 109 21.49 1.91 9.54
N GLU A 110 22.79 1.95 9.86
CA GLU A 110 23.62 3.17 9.80
C GLU A 110 23.83 3.58 8.33
N HIS A 111 23.17 4.66 7.89
CA HIS A 111 23.20 5.10 6.48
C HIS A 111 23.46 6.60 6.38
N ASP A 112 24.20 7.00 5.35
CA ASP A 112 24.68 8.37 5.13
C ASP A 112 23.54 9.35 4.77
N TYR A 113 23.32 10.32 5.63
CA TYR A 113 22.20 11.29 5.58
C TYR A 113 22.48 12.51 4.70
N THR A 114 23.66 12.62 4.09
CA THR A 114 24.22 13.90 3.65
C THR A 114 23.78 14.31 2.23
N PHE A 115 23.30 13.38 1.39
CA PHE A 115 23.14 13.63 -0.06
C PHE A 115 21.74 14.11 -0.55
N LEU A 116 20.69 14.15 0.29
CA LEU A 116 19.32 14.15 -0.24
C LEU A 116 18.48 15.42 -0.08
N ILE A 117 18.93 16.49 0.58
CA ILE A 117 18.00 17.56 1.00
C ILE A 117 17.52 18.43 -0.18
N SER A 118 18.41 18.93 -1.05
CA SER A 118 18.03 19.83 -2.16
C SER A 118 17.19 19.13 -3.23
N THR A 119 17.55 17.89 -3.58
CA THR A 119 16.79 17.05 -4.52
C THR A 119 15.42 16.63 -3.93
N MET A 120 15.33 16.38 -2.63
CA MET A 120 14.04 16.14 -1.95
C MET A 120 13.13 17.36 -2.00
N ILE A 121 13.64 18.56 -1.70
CA ILE A 121 12.82 19.79 -1.66
C ILE A 121 12.13 20.03 -3.02
N ASN A 122 12.87 19.91 -4.12
CA ASN A 122 12.29 20.13 -5.46
C ASN A 122 11.26 19.05 -5.86
N ARG A 123 11.50 17.78 -5.50
CA ARG A 123 10.52 16.71 -5.72
C ARG A 123 9.28 16.87 -4.83
N MET A 124 9.45 17.33 -3.60
CA MET A 124 8.33 17.57 -2.67
C MET A 124 7.42 18.67 -3.18
N LYS A 125 7.94 19.74 -3.80
CA LYS A 125 7.09 20.79 -4.41
C LYS A 125 6.15 20.23 -5.49
N GLN A 126 6.62 19.30 -6.31
CA GLN A 126 5.79 18.66 -7.35
C GLN A 126 4.75 17.71 -6.75
N VAL A 127 5.14 16.94 -5.73
CA VAL A 127 4.25 15.98 -5.06
C VAL A 127 3.22 16.70 -4.18
N GLN A 128 3.48 17.92 -3.71
CA GLN A 128 2.57 18.72 -2.91
C GLN A 128 1.57 19.55 -3.73
N ASP A 129 1.52 19.39 -5.06
CA ASP A 129 0.53 20.08 -5.89
C ASP A 129 -0.89 19.56 -5.60
N LYS A 130 -1.61 20.30 -4.76
CA LYS A 130 -3.00 20.01 -4.37
C LYS A 130 -3.97 20.08 -5.54
N ARG A 131 -3.68 20.86 -6.59
CA ARG A 131 -4.55 20.94 -7.77
C ARG A 131 -4.48 19.65 -8.56
N VAL A 132 -3.26 19.13 -8.77
CA VAL A 132 -3.07 17.82 -9.41
C VAL A 132 -3.73 16.72 -8.60
N HIS A 133 -3.59 16.74 -7.27
CA HIS A 133 -4.28 15.80 -6.38
C HIS A 133 -5.80 15.84 -6.57
N LYS A 134 -6.41 17.02 -6.50
CA LYS A 134 -7.87 17.19 -6.63
C LYS A 134 -8.40 16.77 -7.99
N ASN A 135 -7.73 17.18 -9.06
CA ASN A 135 -8.12 16.81 -10.42
C ASN A 135 -8.07 15.28 -10.61
N LEU A 136 -6.95 14.65 -10.22
CA LEU A 136 -6.80 13.21 -10.30
C LEU A 136 -7.86 12.48 -9.46
N LYS A 137 -8.19 12.99 -8.28
CA LYS A 137 -9.23 12.40 -7.42
C LYS A 137 -10.60 12.47 -8.10
N ILE A 138 -10.97 13.60 -8.69
CA ILE A 138 -12.21 13.76 -9.45
C ILE A 138 -12.24 12.81 -10.65
N ASP A 139 -11.14 12.73 -11.41
CA ASP A 139 -11.02 11.85 -12.57
C ASP A 139 -11.20 10.38 -12.19
N LEU A 140 -10.61 9.95 -11.07
CA LEU A 140 -10.77 8.58 -10.57
C LEU A 140 -12.20 8.30 -10.06
N ILE A 141 -12.86 9.28 -9.44
CA ILE A 141 -14.27 9.17 -9.04
C ILE A 141 -15.16 9.05 -10.29
N ASN A 142 -14.88 9.82 -11.33
CA ASN A 142 -15.57 9.75 -12.61
C ASN A 142 -15.37 8.41 -13.30
N HIS A 143 -14.11 7.98 -13.41
CA HIS A 143 -13.76 6.72 -14.04
C HIS A 143 -14.41 5.51 -13.37
N LEU A 144 -14.38 5.43 -12.03
CA LEU A 144 -15.02 4.34 -11.30
C LEU A 144 -16.54 4.32 -11.47
N TRP A 145 -17.16 5.49 -11.59
CA TRP A 145 -18.58 5.59 -11.88
C TRP A 145 -18.92 5.15 -13.30
N ASP A 146 -18.12 5.53 -14.28
CA ASP A 146 -18.36 5.13 -15.67
C ASP A 146 -18.24 3.60 -15.83
N LEU A 147 -17.38 2.95 -15.02
CA LEU A 147 -17.21 1.50 -15.01
C LEU A 147 -18.30 0.74 -14.24
N TYR A 148 -18.71 1.24 -13.07
CA TYR A 148 -19.52 0.46 -12.12
C TYR A 148 -20.84 1.14 -11.71
N GLY A 149 -21.09 2.38 -12.14
CA GLY A 149 -22.25 3.18 -11.73
C GLY A 149 -23.58 2.59 -12.20
N ALA A 150 -23.60 1.87 -13.33
CA ALA A 150 -24.81 1.19 -13.81
C ALA A 150 -25.31 0.09 -12.85
N GLN A 151 -24.42 -0.48 -12.03
CA GLN A 151 -24.77 -1.52 -11.05
C GLN A 151 -25.31 -0.95 -9.73
N GLU A 152 -25.19 0.36 -9.50
CA GLU A 152 -25.68 1.07 -8.31
C GLU A 152 -26.98 1.83 -8.53
N ALA A 153 -27.48 1.88 -9.78
CA ALA A 153 -28.68 2.62 -10.18
C ALA A 153 -29.97 1.77 -10.13
N ILE A 154 -29.92 0.59 -9.50
CA ILE A 154 -31.02 -0.35 -9.26
C ILE A 154 -31.25 -0.41 -7.75
#